data_AF-A0A267THH9-F1
#
_entry.id   AF-A0A267THH9-F1
#
_cell.length_a   1.000
_cell.length_b   1.000
_cell.length_c   1.000
_cell.angle_alpha   90.00
_cell.angle_beta   90.00
_cell.angle_gamma   90.00
#
_symmetry.space_group_name_H-M   'P 1'
#
loop_
_entity.id
_entity.type
_entity.pdbx_description
1 polymer ?
#
loop_
_entity_poly.entity_id
_entity_poly.type
_entity_poly.pdbx_seq_one_letter_code
_entity_poly.pdbx_strand_id
1 'polypeptide(L)'
;MTKSTTLHILTFLGLASGLTIAFSKLPPIILYAIDFREMLCGMGPLLGGLVCYQIYGISTSYSVAGTQPIKIWAMVGLVSLTFLLTNTGTSSSTSLPFMLSQMLYCFGEEYGWRHYLQTVTNPLHKWLQPFVIGLIWFVWHFAWLPEPLKALLGQNFNAPLPIGIITGIVSLALFSMFLGWTIQKTGAVLVPTLIHFATKSNSGTLLATIIVVVLGIITWDTFSLGKAMRK
;
A
#
# COMPACT_ATOMS: atom_id res chain seq x y z
N MET A 1 1.21 -22.62 -10.29
CA MET A 1 1.12 -21.30 -10.96
C MET A 1 1.09 -21.55 -12.46
N THR A 2 0.15 -20.95 -13.20
CA THR A 2 0.09 -21.15 -14.66
C THR A 2 1.13 -20.27 -15.35
N LYS A 3 1.53 -20.62 -16.58
CA LYS A 3 2.46 -19.80 -17.39
C LYS A 3 1.95 -18.36 -17.58
N SER A 4 0.64 -18.19 -17.76
CA SER A 4 0.00 -16.87 -17.89
C SER A 4 0.09 -16.06 -16.60
N THR A 5 -0.19 -16.65 -15.43
CA THR A 5 -0.03 -15.95 -14.14
C THR A 5 1.41 -15.48 -13.93
N THR A 6 2.40 -16.33 -14.23
CA THR A 6 3.82 -15.95 -14.15
C THR A 6 4.14 -14.77 -15.05
N LEU A 7 3.68 -14.79 -16.30
CA LEU A 7 3.92 -13.70 -17.27
C LEU A 7 3.33 -12.38 -16.78
N HIS A 8 2.10 -12.39 -16.27
CA HIS A 8 1.43 -11.18 -15.75
C HIS A 8 2.19 -10.58 -14.56
N ILE A 9 2.70 -11.44 -13.66
CA ILE A 9 3.50 -11.04 -12.51
C ILE A 9 4.83 -10.41 -12.95
N LEU A 10 5.55 -11.06 -13.86
CA LEU A 10 6.87 -10.59 -14.33
C LEU A 10 6.75 -9.29 -15.12
N THR A 11 5.72 -9.16 -15.97
CA THR A 11 5.45 -7.92 -16.71
C THR A 11 5.18 -6.77 -15.75
N PHE A 12 4.32 -7.01 -14.76
CA PHE A 12 4.00 -6.01 -13.74
C PHE A 12 5.22 -5.61 -12.91
N LEU A 13 6.03 -6.56 -12.44
CA LEU A 13 7.26 -6.25 -11.71
C LEU A 13 8.22 -5.41 -12.56
N GLY A 14 8.42 -5.78 -13.84
CA GLY A 14 9.27 -5.02 -14.76
C GLY A 14 8.79 -3.58 -14.95
N LEU A 15 7.48 -3.38 -15.16
CA LEU A 15 6.90 -2.04 -15.32
C LEU A 15 6.95 -1.24 -14.02
N ALA A 16 6.55 -1.83 -12.89
CA ALA A 16 6.54 -1.17 -11.59
C ALA A 16 7.95 -0.73 -11.18
N SER A 17 8.94 -1.62 -11.29
CA SER A 17 10.34 -1.28 -10.99
C SER A 17 10.92 -0.30 -12.00
N GLY A 18 10.69 -0.52 -13.30
CA GLY A 18 11.22 0.35 -14.36
C GLY A 18 10.73 1.79 -14.25
N LEU A 19 9.43 1.99 -14.00
CA LEU A 19 8.85 3.32 -13.79
C LEU A 19 9.36 3.96 -12.50
N THR A 20 9.38 3.22 -11.38
CA THR A 20 9.92 3.75 -10.12
C THR A 20 11.39 4.16 -10.25
N ILE A 21 12.22 3.37 -10.93
CA ILE A 21 13.64 3.71 -11.19
C ILE A 21 13.74 4.95 -12.11
N ALA A 22 12.88 5.07 -13.10
CA ALA A 22 12.86 6.25 -13.96
C ALA A 22 12.51 7.51 -13.16
N PHE A 23 11.50 7.43 -12.27
CA PHE A 23 11.11 8.54 -11.40
C PHE A 23 12.16 8.88 -10.36
N SER A 24 12.86 7.90 -9.79
CA SER A 24 13.91 8.15 -8.79
C SER A 24 15.11 8.92 -9.35
N LYS A 25 15.31 8.89 -10.67
CA LYS A 25 16.34 9.66 -11.39
C LYS A 25 15.94 11.10 -11.70
N LEU A 26 14.69 11.51 -11.48
CA LEU A 26 14.29 12.89 -11.63
C LEU A 26 15.01 13.77 -10.59
N PRO A 27 15.30 15.04 -10.90
CA PRO A 27 15.76 15.99 -9.89
C PRO A 27 14.71 16.13 -8.77
N PRO A 28 15.09 16.52 -7.53
CA PRO A 28 14.12 16.83 -6.49
C PRO A 28 13.14 17.91 -6.95
N ILE A 29 11.83 17.61 -6.88
CA ILE A 29 10.75 18.55 -7.22
C ILE A 29 9.99 18.83 -5.93
N ILE A 30 10.41 19.85 -5.19
CA ILE A 30 9.86 20.18 -3.88
C ILE A 30 9.01 21.44 -3.98
N LEU A 31 7.74 21.36 -3.58
CA LEU A 31 6.83 22.49 -3.52
C LEU A 31 6.02 22.42 -2.22
N TYR A 32 6.04 23.49 -1.42
CA TYR A 32 5.33 23.59 -0.12
C TYR A 32 5.47 22.33 0.76
N ALA A 33 6.70 21.82 0.93
CA ALA A 33 7.06 20.62 1.68
C ALA A 33 6.63 19.26 1.08
N ILE A 34 6.08 19.23 -0.14
CA ILE A 34 5.79 18.00 -0.89
C ILE A 34 6.98 17.68 -1.80
N ASP A 35 7.62 16.50 -1.62
CA ASP A 35 8.53 15.93 -2.61
C ASP A 35 7.71 15.17 -3.67
N PHE A 36 7.48 15.82 -4.82
CA PHE A 36 6.73 15.23 -5.94
C PHE A 36 7.48 14.06 -6.58
N ARG A 37 8.82 14.06 -6.54
CA ARG A 37 9.61 12.95 -7.06
C ARG A 37 9.37 11.71 -6.20
N GLU A 38 9.38 11.84 -4.88
CA GLU A 38 9.05 10.73 -3.98
C GLU A 38 7.66 10.18 -4.27
N MET A 39 6.65 11.06 -4.38
CA MET A 39 5.28 10.66 -4.70
C MET A 39 5.20 9.89 -6.02
N LEU A 40 5.90 10.34 -7.07
CA LEU A 40 5.98 9.65 -8.36
C LEU A 40 6.63 8.27 -8.25
N CYS A 41 7.68 8.10 -7.45
CA CYS A 41 8.28 6.79 -7.21
C CYS A 41 7.24 5.76 -6.70
N GLY A 42 6.34 6.19 -5.80
CA GLY A 42 5.22 5.37 -5.31
C GLY A 42 4.12 5.11 -6.35
N MET A 43 4.05 5.88 -7.44
CA MET A 43 3.10 5.67 -8.54
C MET A 43 3.53 4.57 -9.52
N GLY A 44 4.79 4.13 -9.48
CA GLY A 44 5.30 3.08 -10.39
C GLY A 44 4.43 1.80 -10.39
N PRO A 45 4.12 1.21 -9.22
CA PRO A 45 3.20 0.07 -9.12
C PRO A 45 1.80 0.36 -9.67
N LEU A 46 1.20 1.52 -9.38
CA LEU A 46 -0.10 1.90 -9.92
C LEU A 46 -0.09 1.92 -11.45
N LEU A 47 0.86 2.65 -12.04
CA LEU A 47 0.96 2.81 -13.49
C LEU A 47 1.28 1.47 -14.17
N GLY A 48 2.17 0.68 -13.59
CA GLY A 48 2.46 -0.67 -14.07
C GLY A 48 1.24 -1.58 -14.04
N GLY A 49 0.41 -1.49 -13.00
CA GLY A 49 -0.86 -2.21 -12.90
C GLY A 49 -1.88 -1.79 -13.96
N LEU A 50 -2.04 -0.48 -14.17
CA LEU A 50 -2.94 0.07 -15.20
C LEU A 50 -2.55 -0.37 -16.61
N VAL A 51 -1.26 -0.32 -16.94
CA VAL A 51 -0.75 -0.79 -18.24
C VAL A 51 -1.02 -2.29 -18.39
N CYS A 52 -0.77 -3.09 -17.36
CA CYS A 52 -1.06 -4.52 -17.42
C CYS A 52 -2.56 -4.83 -17.56
N TYR A 53 -3.46 -4.05 -16.95
CA TYR A 53 -4.90 -4.19 -17.19
C TYR A 53 -5.25 -3.98 -18.67
N GLN A 54 -4.65 -2.99 -19.31
CA GLN A 54 -4.87 -2.71 -20.74
C GLN A 54 -4.32 -3.82 -21.63
N ILE A 55 -3.13 -4.35 -21.32
CA ILE A 55 -2.49 -5.40 -22.13
C ILE A 55 -3.22 -6.74 -22.01
N TYR A 56 -3.62 -7.12 -20.79
CA TYR A 56 -4.10 -8.48 -20.51
C TYR A 56 -5.62 -8.59 -20.31
N GLY A 57 -6.35 -7.47 -20.30
CA GLY A 57 -7.81 -7.47 -20.16
C GLY A 57 -8.30 -8.07 -18.84
N ILE A 58 -7.51 -7.96 -17.77
CA ILE A 58 -7.83 -8.56 -16.46
C ILE A 58 -8.97 -7.79 -15.80
N SER A 59 -10.04 -8.47 -15.40
CA SER A 59 -11.09 -7.88 -14.56
C SER A 59 -10.76 -8.04 -13.08
N THR A 60 -11.10 -7.04 -12.26
CA THR A 60 -10.99 -7.12 -10.80
C THR A 60 -12.32 -6.85 -10.12
N SER A 61 -12.52 -7.47 -8.95
CA SER A 61 -13.64 -7.19 -8.05
C SER A 61 -13.33 -6.07 -7.05
N TYR A 62 -12.09 -5.59 -7.01
CA TYR A 62 -11.67 -4.53 -6.09
C TYR A 62 -11.93 -3.15 -6.70
N SER A 63 -12.11 -2.16 -5.83
CA SER A 63 -12.25 -0.76 -6.22
C SER A 63 -11.58 0.15 -5.19
N VAL A 64 -11.53 1.45 -5.45
CA VAL A 64 -10.90 2.42 -4.55
C VAL A 64 -11.57 2.39 -3.16
N ALA A 65 -12.89 2.50 -3.11
CA ALA A 65 -13.67 2.57 -1.87
C ALA A 65 -14.43 1.28 -1.52
N GLY A 66 -14.27 0.23 -2.33
CA GLY A 66 -14.83 -1.09 -2.09
C GLY A 66 -16.35 -1.14 -1.99
N THR A 67 -16.84 -2.04 -1.14
CA THR A 67 -18.27 -2.39 -1.03
C THR A 67 -19.08 -1.45 -0.15
N GLN A 68 -18.45 -0.71 0.76
CA GLN A 68 -19.11 0.25 1.65
C GLN A 68 -18.39 1.61 1.66
N PRO A 69 -18.52 2.42 0.59
CA PRO A 69 -17.73 3.65 0.42
C PRO A 69 -17.85 4.65 1.56
N ILE A 70 -19.04 4.81 2.16
CA ILE A 70 -19.26 5.73 3.28
C ILE A 70 -18.38 5.36 4.48
N LYS A 71 -18.30 4.07 4.83
CA LYS A 71 -17.42 3.59 5.90
C LYS A 71 -15.96 3.87 5.59
N ILE A 72 -15.55 3.63 4.34
CA ILE A 72 -14.18 3.84 3.91
C ILE A 72 -13.79 5.32 4.03
N TRP A 73 -14.62 6.22 3.53
CA TRP A 73 -14.34 7.66 3.65
C TRP A 73 -14.38 8.15 5.10
N ALA A 74 -15.23 7.58 5.95
CA ALA A 74 -15.20 7.84 7.38
C ALA A 74 -13.86 7.38 8.01
N MET A 75 -13.37 6.19 7.64
CA MET A 75 -12.06 5.70 8.09
C MET A 75 -10.92 6.60 7.61
N VAL A 76 -10.94 7.04 6.36
CA VAL A 76 -9.98 8.00 5.81
C VAL A 76 -9.99 9.30 6.62
N GLY A 77 -11.16 9.85 6.90
CA GLY A 77 -11.32 11.06 7.71
C GLY A 77 -10.80 10.88 9.13
N LEU A 78 -11.13 9.77 9.80
CA LEU A 78 -10.69 9.48 11.18
C LEU A 78 -9.17 9.29 11.27
N VAL A 79 -8.57 8.55 10.34
CA VAL A 79 -7.11 8.35 10.30
C VAL A 79 -6.40 9.68 10.03
N SER A 80 -6.89 10.48 9.07
CA SER A 80 -6.33 11.79 8.75
C SER A 80 -6.42 12.75 9.94
N LEU A 81 -7.57 12.79 10.61
CA LEU A 81 -7.77 13.59 11.82
C LEU A 81 -6.81 13.14 12.94
N THR A 82 -6.67 11.84 13.15
CA THR A 82 -5.78 11.33 14.20
C THR A 82 -4.31 11.63 13.90
N PHE A 83 -3.91 11.60 12.63
CA PHE A 83 -2.58 12.06 12.23
C PHE A 83 -2.33 13.52 12.61
N LEU A 84 -3.26 14.40 12.28
CA LEU A 84 -3.16 15.83 12.62
C LEU A 84 -3.12 16.07 14.14
N LEU A 85 -3.89 15.29 14.92
CA LEU A 85 -3.95 15.42 16.37
C LEU A 85 -2.74 14.82 17.11
N THR A 86 -2.09 13.81 16.54
CA THR A 86 -0.92 13.16 17.15
C THR A 86 0.40 13.77 16.70
N ASN A 87 0.42 14.47 15.56
CA ASN A 87 1.61 15.11 15.01
C ASN A 87 1.73 16.58 15.46
N THR A 88 1.64 16.83 16.77
CA THR A 88 1.63 18.18 17.37
C THR A 88 3.00 18.86 17.40
N GLY A 89 4.09 18.10 17.23
CA GLY A 89 5.46 18.62 17.22
C GLY A 89 5.89 19.28 15.91
N THR A 90 5.02 19.31 14.89
CA THR A 90 5.29 19.90 13.58
C THR A 90 4.21 20.91 13.21
N SER A 91 4.54 21.94 12.44
CA SER A 91 3.56 22.96 12.05
C SER A 91 2.55 22.37 11.06
N SER A 92 1.30 22.83 11.09
CA SER A 92 0.26 22.36 10.17
C SER A 92 0.64 22.54 8.70
N SER A 93 1.44 23.57 8.39
CA SER A 93 2.01 23.83 7.06
C SER A 93 2.97 22.76 6.57
N THR A 94 3.49 21.88 7.43
CA THR A 94 4.33 20.73 7.07
C THR A 94 3.59 19.40 7.21
N SER A 95 2.75 19.26 8.24
CA SER A 95 2.06 18.00 8.54
C SER A 95 1.04 17.66 7.45
N LEU A 96 0.28 18.64 6.96
CA LEU A 96 -0.73 18.40 5.94
C LEU A 96 -0.11 18.01 4.58
N PRO A 97 0.89 18.74 4.05
CA PRO A 97 1.64 18.30 2.87
C PRO A 97 2.23 16.90 2.98
N PHE A 98 2.87 16.57 4.12
CA PHE A 98 3.41 15.24 4.37
C PHE A 98 2.33 14.16 4.36
N MET A 99 1.21 14.40 5.05
CA MET A 99 0.09 13.46 5.07
C MET A 99 -0.42 13.17 3.67
N LEU A 100 -0.66 14.22 2.87
CA LEU A 100 -1.18 14.09 1.51
C LEU A 100 -0.18 13.38 0.60
N SER A 101 1.10 13.75 0.65
CA SER A 101 2.13 13.13 -0.20
C SER A 101 2.32 11.66 0.13
N GLN A 102 2.37 11.30 1.41
CA GLN A 102 2.55 9.92 1.85
C GLN A 102 1.29 9.08 1.63
N MET A 103 0.08 9.64 1.81
CA MET A 103 -1.16 8.95 1.49
C MET A 103 -1.25 8.64 0.00
N LEU A 104 -0.89 9.60 -0.87
CA LEU A 104 -0.84 9.39 -2.31
C LEU A 104 0.23 8.37 -2.68
N TYR A 105 1.45 8.49 -2.14
CA TYR A 105 2.52 7.53 -2.33
C TYR A 105 2.06 6.09 -1.99
N CYS A 106 1.50 5.88 -0.80
CA CYS A 106 0.99 4.58 -0.36
C CYS A 106 -0.19 4.09 -1.20
N PHE A 107 -1.06 5.01 -1.66
CA PHE A 107 -2.15 4.65 -2.57
C PHE A 107 -1.62 4.09 -3.89
N GLY A 108 -0.58 4.70 -4.46
CA GLY A 108 0.05 4.21 -5.69
C GLY A 108 0.61 2.81 -5.53
N GLU A 109 1.31 2.57 -4.43
CA GLU A 109 1.82 1.25 -4.07
C GLU A 109 0.67 0.24 -3.93
N GLU A 110 -0.29 0.49 -3.03
CA GLU A 110 -1.36 -0.47 -2.73
C GLU A 110 -2.32 -0.66 -3.91
N TYR A 111 -2.48 0.31 -4.81
CA TYR A 111 -3.22 0.10 -6.05
C TYR A 111 -2.48 -0.94 -6.92
N GLY A 112 -1.17 -0.82 -7.12
CA GLY A 112 -0.39 -1.84 -7.82
C GLY A 112 -0.45 -3.21 -7.11
N TRP A 113 -0.14 -3.24 -5.82
CA TRP A 113 0.02 -4.49 -5.06
C TRP A 113 -1.31 -5.20 -4.77
N ARG A 114 -2.36 -4.46 -4.40
CA ARG A 114 -3.65 -5.02 -3.92
C ARG A 114 -4.74 -4.96 -4.97
N HIS A 115 -4.80 -3.92 -5.79
CA HIS A 115 -5.80 -3.87 -6.86
C HIS A 115 -5.38 -4.79 -8.01
N TYR A 116 -4.17 -4.63 -8.56
CA TYR A 116 -3.71 -5.42 -9.70
C TYR A 116 -3.09 -6.76 -9.30
N LEU A 117 -1.97 -6.75 -8.56
CA LEU A 117 -1.18 -7.96 -8.35
C LEU A 117 -1.93 -9.01 -7.51
N GLN A 118 -2.71 -8.58 -6.52
CA GLN A 118 -3.56 -9.49 -5.76
C GLN A 118 -4.64 -10.15 -6.64
N THR A 119 -5.26 -9.42 -7.57
CA THR A 119 -6.20 -10.02 -8.54
C THR A 119 -5.54 -11.09 -9.39
N VAL A 120 -4.34 -10.84 -9.92
CA VAL A 120 -3.61 -11.81 -10.74
C VAL A 120 -3.19 -13.05 -9.95
N THR A 121 -2.89 -12.86 -8.67
CA THR A 121 -2.44 -13.93 -7.77
C THR A 121 -3.56 -14.62 -7.00
N ASN A 122 -4.82 -14.19 -7.14
CA ASN A 122 -5.98 -14.81 -6.49
C ASN A 122 -6.13 -16.33 -6.72
N PRO A 123 -5.73 -16.89 -7.88
CA PRO A 123 -5.74 -18.34 -8.08
C PRO A 123 -4.70 -19.12 -7.25
N LEU A 124 -3.74 -18.43 -6.61
CA LEU A 124 -2.73 -19.07 -5.76
C LEU A 124 -3.32 -19.46 -4.40
N HIS A 125 -2.64 -20.40 -3.71
CA HIS A 125 -3.03 -20.78 -2.36
C HIS A 125 -2.98 -19.60 -1.38
N LYS A 126 -3.87 -19.59 -0.38
CA LYS A 126 -4.03 -18.49 0.60
C LYS A 126 -2.75 -18.06 1.33
N TRP A 127 -1.78 -18.95 1.49
CA TRP A 127 -0.46 -18.62 2.08
C TRP A 127 0.58 -18.25 1.02
N LEU A 128 0.45 -18.79 -0.20
CA LEU A 128 1.39 -18.54 -1.27
C LEU A 128 1.18 -17.17 -1.90
N GLN A 129 -0.08 -16.74 -2.07
CA GLN A 129 -0.42 -15.41 -2.59
C GLN A 129 0.31 -14.28 -1.82
N PRO A 130 0.13 -14.13 -0.49
CA PRO A 130 0.76 -13.03 0.24
C PRO A 130 2.28 -13.13 0.26
N PHE A 131 2.85 -14.35 0.27
CA PHE A 131 4.29 -14.57 0.17
C PHE A 131 4.85 -14.08 -1.17
N VAL A 132 4.20 -14.43 -2.29
CA VAL A 132 4.60 -13.98 -3.63
C VAL A 132 4.54 -12.45 -3.73
N ILE A 133 3.45 -11.83 -3.25
CA ILE A 133 3.33 -10.37 -3.27
C ILE A 133 4.40 -9.73 -2.37
N GLY A 134 4.62 -10.24 -1.16
CA GLY A 134 5.64 -9.73 -0.25
C GLY A 134 7.06 -9.84 -0.82
N LEU A 135 7.37 -10.94 -1.52
CA LEU A 135 8.64 -11.14 -2.20
C LEU A 135 8.83 -10.17 -3.37
N ILE A 136 7.80 -9.99 -4.20
CA ILE A 136 7.84 -9.02 -5.31
C ILE A 136 8.02 -7.61 -4.77
N TRP A 137 7.33 -7.28 -3.68
CA TRP A 137 7.45 -5.98 -3.04
C TRP A 137 8.83 -5.74 -2.43
N PHE A 138 9.44 -6.78 -1.83
CA PHE A 138 10.83 -6.76 -1.38
C PHE A 138 11.80 -6.51 -2.55
N VAL A 139 11.65 -7.26 -3.64
CA VAL A 139 12.48 -7.11 -4.85
C VAL A 139 12.34 -5.72 -5.45
N TRP A 140 11.13 -5.17 -5.48
CA TRP A 140 10.88 -3.82 -5.95
C TRP A 140 11.67 -2.78 -5.14
N HIS A 141 11.62 -2.83 -3.80
CA HIS A 141 12.42 -1.95 -2.94
C HIS A 141 13.92 -2.08 -3.20
N PHE A 142 14.42 -3.31 -3.36
CA PHE A 142 15.83 -3.58 -3.67
C PHE A 142 16.27 -3.03 -5.02
N ALA A 143 15.36 -2.84 -5.96
CA ALA A 143 15.70 -2.40 -7.31
C ALA A 143 16.03 -0.90 -7.41
N TRP A 144 15.54 -0.07 -6.47
CA TRP A 144 15.67 1.39 -6.59
C TRP A 144 16.17 2.09 -5.32
N LEU A 145 16.05 1.49 -4.13
CA LEU A 145 16.55 2.10 -2.91
C LEU A 145 18.05 1.89 -2.73
N PRO A 146 18.78 2.91 -2.25
CA PRO A 146 20.20 2.77 -1.92
C PRO A 146 20.42 1.87 -0.69
N GLU A 147 19.54 1.95 0.31
CA GLU A 147 19.63 1.16 1.54
C GLU A 147 18.30 0.44 1.85
N PRO A 148 17.90 -0.57 1.04
CA PRO A 148 16.56 -1.16 1.10
C PRO A 148 16.27 -1.82 2.45
N LEU A 149 17.26 -2.46 3.08
CA LEU A 149 17.05 -3.12 4.38
C LEU A 149 16.75 -2.13 5.51
N LYS A 150 17.41 -0.98 5.54
CA LYS A 150 17.13 0.05 6.56
C LYS A 150 15.79 0.74 6.30
N ALA A 151 15.43 0.95 5.04
CA ALA A 151 14.13 1.49 4.68
C ALA A 151 12.97 0.56 5.08
N LEU A 152 13.15 -0.76 4.94
CA LEU A 152 12.14 -1.76 5.23
C LEU A 152 12.06 -2.16 6.72
N LEU A 153 13.20 -2.27 7.39
CA LEU A 153 13.31 -2.81 8.75
C LEU A 153 13.63 -1.75 9.82
N GLY A 154 13.84 -0.51 9.40
CA GLY A 154 14.13 0.63 10.27
C GLY A 154 15.61 1.03 10.27
N GLN A 155 15.86 2.30 10.56
CA GLN A 155 17.21 2.92 10.49
C GLN A 155 18.21 2.30 11.47
N ASN A 156 17.72 1.72 12.57
CA ASN A 156 18.54 1.06 13.60
C ASN A 156 18.79 -0.42 13.30
N PHE A 157 18.29 -0.96 12.18
CA PHE A 157 18.47 -2.38 11.86
C PHE A 157 19.94 -2.67 11.51
N ASN A 158 20.58 -3.48 12.34
CA ASN A 158 21.96 -3.92 12.15
C ASN A 158 22.04 -5.44 12.31
N ALA A 159 22.02 -6.16 11.20
CA ALA A 159 22.16 -7.61 11.16
C ALA A 159 22.99 -8.01 9.93
N PRO A 160 23.62 -9.21 9.94
CA PRO A 160 24.26 -9.77 8.76
C PRO A 160 23.32 -9.78 7.55
N LEU A 161 23.86 -9.47 6.37
CA LEU A 161 23.07 -9.32 5.13
C LEU A 161 22.09 -10.48 4.86
N PRO A 162 22.46 -11.77 4.99
CA PRO A 162 21.52 -12.87 4.77
C PRO A 162 20.34 -12.86 5.74
N ILE A 163 20.59 -12.52 7.01
CA ILE A 163 19.55 -12.41 8.04
C ILE A 163 18.61 -11.26 7.70
N GLY A 164 19.16 -10.10 7.33
CA GLY A 164 18.38 -8.94 6.91
C GLY A 164 17.46 -9.23 5.72
N ILE A 165 17.96 -9.94 4.70
CA ILE A 165 17.15 -10.35 3.54
C ILE A 165 15.99 -11.26 3.96
N ILE A 166 16.28 -12.30 4.75
CA ILE A 166 15.25 -13.23 5.23
C ILE A 166 14.19 -12.49 6.06
N THR A 167 14.63 -11.68 7.01
CA THR A 167 13.73 -10.87 7.85
C THR A 167 12.89 -9.91 7.00
N GLY A 168 13.47 -9.24 6.01
CA GLY A 168 12.76 -8.35 5.10
C GLY A 168 11.65 -9.06 4.32
N ILE A 169 11.97 -10.22 3.72
CA ILE A 169 10.99 -11.02 2.97
C ILE A 169 9.87 -11.51 3.88
N VAL A 170 10.21 -12.06 5.06
CA VAL A 170 9.21 -12.58 6.01
C VAL A 170 8.30 -11.46 6.52
N SER A 171 8.87 -10.33 6.92
CA SER A 171 8.11 -9.16 7.39
C SER A 171 7.16 -8.63 6.32
N LEU A 172 7.62 -8.48 5.07
CA LEU A 172 6.76 -8.04 3.98
C LEU A 172 5.72 -9.08 3.56
N ALA A 173 6.02 -10.37 3.66
CA ALA A 173 5.04 -11.43 3.43
C ALA A 173 3.91 -11.42 4.48
N LEU A 174 4.26 -11.26 5.77
CA LEU A 174 3.29 -11.14 6.86
C LEU A 174 2.46 -9.86 6.73
N PHE A 175 3.11 -8.74 6.42
CA PHE A 175 2.41 -7.48 6.22
C PHE A 175 1.49 -7.56 4.99
N SER A 176 1.97 -8.14 3.89
CA SER A 176 1.19 -8.42 2.69
C SER A 176 -0.01 -9.34 2.96
N MET A 177 0.14 -10.34 3.84
CA MET A 177 -0.98 -11.16 4.30
C MET A 177 -2.04 -10.32 5.01
N PHE A 178 -1.64 -9.44 5.94
CA PHE A 178 -2.58 -8.58 6.65
C PHE A 178 -3.30 -7.61 5.71
N LEU A 179 -2.56 -6.90 4.84
CA LEU A 179 -3.12 -5.99 3.84
C LEU A 179 -4.01 -6.72 2.83
N GLY A 180 -3.61 -7.93 2.42
CA GLY A 180 -4.38 -8.76 1.51
C GLY A 180 -5.72 -9.19 2.11
N TRP A 181 -5.74 -9.51 3.40
CA TRP A 181 -6.97 -9.83 4.12
C TRP A 181 -7.93 -8.64 4.21
N THR A 182 -7.41 -7.42 4.46
CA THR A 182 -8.28 -6.23 4.59
C THR A 182 -8.98 -5.88 3.27
N ILE A 183 -8.30 -5.94 2.13
CA ILE A 183 -8.93 -5.70 0.83
C ILE A 183 -9.86 -6.85 0.42
N GLN A 184 -9.55 -8.11 0.74
CA GLN A 184 -10.46 -9.23 0.49
C GLN A 184 -11.77 -9.07 1.25
N LYS A 185 -11.72 -8.55 2.48
CA LYS A 185 -12.92 -8.31 3.30
C LYS A 185 -13.73 -7.10 2.83
N THR A 186 -13.06 -6.02 2.45
CA THR A 186 -13.72 -4.72 2.19
C THR A 186 -13.98 -4.43 0.72
N GLY A 187 -13.19 -5.04 -0.17
CA GLY A 187 -13.07 -4.70 -1.58
C GLY A 187 -12.38 -3.36 -1.85
N ALA A 188 -11.87 -2.67 -0.82
CA ALA A 188 -11.40 -1.30 -0.89
C ALA A 188 -9.87 -1.22 -0.82
N VAL A 189 -9.24 -0.64 -1.84
CA VAL A 189 -7.79 -0.35 -1.85
C VAL A 189 -7.40 0.70 -0.82
N LEU A 190 -8.32 1.60 -0.46
CA LEU A 190 -8.05 2.61 0.56
C LEU A 190 -7.77 2.02 1.94
N VAL A 191 -8.30 0.84 2.28
CA VAL A 191 -8.04 0.23 3.61
C VAL A 191 -6.57 -0.17 3.77
N PRO A 192 -5.96 -0.97 2.88
CA PRO A 192 -4.53 -1.23 2.97
C PRO A 192 -3.69 0.04 2.78
N THR A 193 -4.16 1.01 2.00
CA THR A 193 -3.50 2.33 1.87
C THR A 193 -3.37 3.04 3.21
N LEU A 194 -4.45 3.09 4.00
CA LEU A 194 -4.44 3.72 5.33
C LEU A 194 -3.47 3.03 6.28
N ILE A 195 -3.46 1.70 6.29
CA ILE A 195 -2.56 0.91 7.13
C ILE A 195 -1.11 1.17 6.73
N HIS A 196 -0.80 1.17 5.44
CA HIS A 196 0.54 1.44 4.92
C HIS A 196 0.97 2.88 5.21
N PHE A 197 0.12 3.89 4.98
CA PHE A 197 0.39 5.26 5.41
C PHE A 197 0.73 5.34 6.91
N ALA A 198 -0.03 4.61 7.74
CA ALA A 198 0.18 4.64 9.17
C ALA A 198 1.54 4.08 9.60
N THR A 199 2.15 3.14 8.87
CA THR A 199 3.51 2.66 9.16
C THR A 199 4.60 3.67 8.83
N LYS A 200 4.30 4.67 7.98
CA LYS A 200 5.20 5.79 7.64
C LYS A 200 4.97 7.03 8.52
N SER A 201 3.99 6.97 9.42
CA SER A 201 3.60 8.05 10.30
C SER A 201 4.19 7.88 11.71
N ASN A 202 3.66 8.61 12.71
CA ASN A 202 4.07 8.42 14.11
C ASN A 202 3.34 7.22 14.77
N SER A 203 3.87 6.74 15.90
CA SER A 203 3.32 5.58 16.62
C SER A 203 1.87 5.78 17.10
N GLY A 204 1.47 7.00 17.44
CA GLY A 204 0.10 7.34 17.82
C GLY A 204 -0.89 7.17 16.67
N THR A 205 -0.53 7.67 15.48
CA THR A 205 -1.30 7.47 14.25
C THR A 205 -1.37 6.00 13.86
N LEU A 206 -0.26 5.26 13.99
CA LEU A 206 -0.23 3.82 13.73
C LEU A 206 -1.21 3.06 14.61
N LEU A 207 -1.16 3.28 15.94
CA LEU A 207 -2.05 2.63 16.89
C LEU A 207 -3.52 2.95 16.59
N ALA A 208 -3.86 4.22 16.40
CA ALA A 208 -5.22 4.64 16.09
C ALA A 208 -5.73 4.06 14.77
N THR A 209 -4.89 4.01 13.74
CA THR A 209 -5.25 3.42 12.45
C THR A 209 -5.55 1.94 12.58
N ILE A 210 -4.72 1.19 13.32
CA ILE A 210 -4.97 -0.23 13.58
C ILE A 210 -6.32 -0.41 14.29
N ILE A 211 -6.62 0.40 15.31
CA ILE A 211 -7.90 0.34 16.03
C ILE A 211 -9.07 0.64 15.08
N VAL A 212 -9.02 1.74 14.33
CA VAL A 212 -10.08 2.16 13.39
C VAL A 212 -10.31 1.09 12.33
N VAL A 213 -9.23 0.54 11.75
CA VAL A 213 -9.31 -0.48 10.71
C VAL A 213 -9.83 -1.81 11.26
N VAL A 214 -9.31 -2.30 12.38
CA VAL A 214 -9.73 -3.57 12.98
C VAL A 214 -11.20 -3.49 13.41
N LEU A 215 -11.61 -2.41 14.09
CA LEU A 215 -13.01 -2.21 14.45
C LEU A 215 -13.90 -2.09 13.21
N GLY A 216 -13.47 -1.34 12.20
CA GLY A 216 -14.18 -1.21 10.92
C GLY A 216 -14.39 -2.56 10.22
N ILE A 217 -13.37 -3.42 10.26
CA ILE A 217 -13.41 -4.78 9.68
C ILE A 217 -14.28 -5.73 10.49
N ILE A 218 -14.14 -5.78 11.82
CA ILE A 218 -14.94 -6.65 12.70
C ILE A 218 -16.43 -6.30 12.57
N THR A 219 -16.73 -5.00 12.48
CA THR A 219 -18.11 -4.49 12.33
C THR A 219 -18.56 -4.38 10.88
N TRP A 220 -17.79 -4.92 9.92
CA TRP A 220 -18.00 -4.70 8.49
C TRP A 220 -19.40 -5.12 8.05
N ASP A 221 -19.83 -6.32 8.42
CA ASP A 221 -21.12 -6.89 8.02
C ASP A 221 -22.27 -6.51 8.97
N THR A 222 -21.95 -6.16 10.22
CA THR A 222 -22.93 -5.86 11.27
C THR A 222 -23.69 -4.56 11.01
N PHE A 223 -22.98 -3.51 10.56
CA PHE A 223 -23.58 -2.21 10.30
C PHE A 223 -23.45 -1.92 8.81
N SER A 224 -24.54 -1.77 8.06
CA SER A 224 -24.44 -1.32 6.65
C SER A 224 -25.07 0.06 6.53
N LEU A 225 -24.22 1.09 6.38
CA LEU A 225 -24.66 2.48 6.30
C LEU A 225 -25.48 2.79 5.03
N GLY A 226 -25.60 1.84 4.09
CA GLY A 226 -26.40 1.94 2.87
C GLY A 226 -27.76 1.23 2.88
N LYS A 227 -28.06 0.33 3.85
CA LYS A 227 -29.39 -0.30 3.96
C LYS A 227 -30.41 0.62 4.66
N ALA A 228 -29.93 1.51 5.54
CA ALA A 228 -30.80 2.40 6.32
C ALA A 228 -31.42 3.56 5.50
N MET A 229 -30.88 3.86 4.30
CA MET A 229 -31.39 4.94 3.42
C MET A 229 -32.34 4.44 2.32
N ARG A 230 -32.76 3.17 2.35
CA ARG A 230 -33.75 2.59 1.42
C ARG A 230 -35.01 2.12 2.15
N LYS A 231 -35.49 2.92 3.11
CA LYS A 231 -36.82 2.79 3.70
C LYS A 231 -37.54 4.11 3.61
#